data_AF-A0A0F4R5A1-F1
#
_entry.id   AF-A0A0F4R5A1-F1
#
_cell.length_a   1.000
_cell.length_b   1.000
_cell.length_c   1.000
_cell.angle_alpha   90.00
_cell.angle_beta   90.00
_cell.angle_gamma   90.00
#
_symmetry.space_group_name_H-M   'P 1'
#
loop_
_entity.id
_entity.type
_entity.pdbx_description
1 polymer ?
#
loop_
_entity_poly.entity_id
_entity_poly.type
_entity_poly.pdbx_seq_one_letter_code
_entity_poly.pdbx_strand_id
1 'polypeptide(L)'
;MIQLILLLLVALAILLLLKMAKSTKSQKATLEEARTLGLQEASLHINNPILFEDYVQAKGLPNDVLITLIEEGKMPFYEWRGYTFVENRELAHARK
;
A
#
# COMPACT_ATOMS: atom_id res chain seq x y z
N MET A 1 46.27 -12.95 -4.82
CA MET A 1 45.03 -13.54 -5.41
C MET A 1 43.84 -13.40 -4.46
N ILE A 2 43.95 -13.81 -3.19
CA ILE A 2 42.88 -13.70 -2.18
C ILE A 2 42.39 -12.26 -1.95
N GLN A 3 43.30 -11.26 -1.97
CA GLN A 3 42.94 -9.84 -1.80
C GLN A 3 42.01 -9.31 -2.90
N LEU A 4 42.18 -9.76 -4.15
CA LEU A 4 41.32 -9.39 -5.28
C LEU A 4 39.92 -9.99 -5.16
N ILE A 5 39.85 -11.24 -4.67
CA ILE A 5 38.57 -11.93 -4.40
C ILE A 5 37.81 -11.25 -3.26
N LEU A 6 38.52 -10.83 -2.21
CA LEU A 6 37.92 -10.09 -1.09
C LEU A 6 37.35 -8.74 -1.53
N LEU A 7 38.10 -7.99 -2.35
CA LEU A 7 37.63 -6.72 -2.92
C LEU A 7 36.39 -6.91 -3.79
N LEU A 8 36.36 -7.96 -4.61
CA LEU A 8 35.21 -8.30 -5.45
C LEU A 8 33.96 -8.62 -4.59
N LEU A 9 34.13 -9.39 -3.51
CA LEU A 9 33.04 -9.74 -2.60
C LEU A 9 32.47 -8.49 -1.89
N VAL A 10 33.32 -7.57 -1.45
CA VAL A 10 32.90 -6.31 -0.81
C VAL A 10 32.16 -5.43 -1.82
N ALA A 11 32.68 -5.28 -3.03
CA ALA A 11 32.01 -4.53 -4.09
C ALA A 11 30.64 -5.12 -4.44
N LEU A 12 30.54 -6.45 -4.51
CA LEU A 12 29.28 -7.16 -4.77
C LEU A 12 28.27 -6.95 -3.64
N ALA A 13 28.72 -7.01 -2.37
CA ALA A 13 27.86 -6.74 -1.21
C ALA A 13 27.31 -5.31 -1.23
N ILE A 14 28.14 -4.31 -1.52
CA ILE A 14 27.71 -2.91 -1.65
C ILE A 14 26.68 -2.75 -2.78
N LEU A 15 26.90 -3.42 -3.92
CA LEU A 15 26.00 -3.36 -5.07
C LEU A 15 24.63 -3.98 -4.77
N LEU A 16 24.60 -5.09 -4.03
CA LEU A 16 23.36 -5.73 -3.57
C LEU A 16 22.59 -4.83 -2.59
N LEU A 17 23.29 -4.18 -1.66
CA LEU A 17 22.69 -3.20 -0.73
C LEU A 17 22.09 -2.00 -1.47
N LEU A 18 22.80 -1.47 -2.49
CA LEU A 18 22.29 -0.38 -3.32
C LEU A 18 21.08 -0.77 -4.17
N LYS A 19 21.03 -2.01 -4.67
CA LYS A 19 19.86 -2.54 -5.39
C LYS A 19 18.63 -2.66 -4.49
N MET A 20 18.79 -3.17 -3.27
CA MET A 20 17.70 -3.21 -2.29
C MET A 20 17.23 -1.81 -1.91
N ALA A 21 18.14 -0.86 -1.69
CA ALA A 21 17.79 0.52 -1.38
C ALA A 21 17.00 1.20 -2.51
N LYS A 22 17.34 0.92 -3.78
CA LYS A 22 16.62 1.46 -4.95
C LYS A 22 15.25 0.82 -5.17
N SER A 23 15.06 -0.44 -4.78
CA SER A 23 13.79 -1.15 -4.95
C SER A 23 12.67 -0.60 -4.07
N THR A 24 13.00 0.15 -3.02
CA THR A 24 12.02 0.68 -2.05
C THR A 24 11.51 2.08 -2.38
N LYS A 25 12.06 2.74 -3.41
CA LYS A 25 11.47 3.97 -3.95
C LYS A 25 10.31 3.61 -4.88
N SER A 26 9.28 2.96 -4.32
CA SER A 26 7.96 3.00 -4.94
C SER A 26 7.61 4.48 -5.05
N GLN A 27 7.56 5.02 -6.27
CA GLN A 27 7.06 6.37 -6.50
C GLN A 27 5.73 6.45 -5.77
N LYS A 28 5.65 7.28 -4.72
CA LYS A 28 4.37 7.60 -4.10
C LYS A 28 3.51 8.14 -5.22
N ALA A 29 2.37 7.50 -5.45
CA ALA A 29 1.39 8.03 -6.39
C ALA A 29 0.93 9.41 -5.89
N THR A 30 0.36 10.19 -6.79
CA THR A 30 -0.40 11.38 -6.40
C THR A 30 -1.78 10.96 -5.87
N LEU A 31 -2.43 11.84 -5.11
CA LEU A 31 -3.78 11.58 -4.59
C LEU A 31 -4.80 11.38 -5.73
N GLU A 32 -4.65 12.13 -6.81
CA GLU A 32 -5.48 11.99 -8.02
C GLU A 32 -5.28 10.62 -8.69
N GLU A 33 -4.05 10.13 -8.77
CA GLU A 33 -3.77 8.77 -9.27
C GLU A 33 -4.36 7.71 -8.33
N ALA A 34 -4.31 7.92 -7.01
CA ALA A 34 -4.92 7.00 -6.05
C ALA A 34 -6.45 6.92 -6.24
N ARG A 35 -7.12 8.05 -6.45
CA ARG A 35 -8.57 8.11 -6.70
C ARG A 35 -9.00 7.61 -8.08
N THR A 36 -8.07 7.31 -8.98
CA THR A 36 -8.37 6.82 -10.32
C THR A 36 -7.78 5.43 -10.53
N LEU A 37 -6.48 5.36 -10.81
CA LEU A 37 -5.74 4.13 -11.02
C LEU A 37 -5.71 3.26 -9.76
N GLY A 38 -5.54 3.88 -8.58
CA GLY A 38 -5.53 3.17 -7.31
C GLY A 38 -6.87 2.50 -7.00
N LEU A 39 -8.00 3.18 -7.23
CA LEU A 39 -9.33 2.58 -7.10
C LEU A 39 -9.57 1.46 -8.13
N GLN A 40 -9.14 1.65 -9.37
CA GLN A 40 -9.26 0.61 -10.40
C GLN A 40 -8.47 -0.63 -10.01
N GLU A 41 -7.23 -0.47 -9.56
CA GLU A 41 -6.39 -1.59 -9.10
C GLU A 41 -7.01 -2.26 -7.86
N ALA A 42 -7.39 -1.47 -6.85
CA ALA A 42 -7.99 -1.98 -5.63
C ALA A 42 -9.28 -2.77 -5.89
N SER A 43 -10.04 -2.42 -6.94
CA SER A 43 -11.29 -3.11 -7.31
C SER A 43 -11.08 -4.55 -7.77
N LEU A 44 -9.83 -4.91 -8.12
CA LEU A 44 -9.44 -6.28 -8.45
C LEU A 44 -9.19 -7.14 -7.20
N HIS A 45 -8.98 -6.51 -6.04
CA HIS A 45 -8.56 -7.18 -4.80
C HIS A 45 -9.62 -7.13 -3.70
N ILE A 46 -10.41 -6.05 -3.63
CA ILE A 46 -11.46 -5.86 -2.63
C ILE A 46 -12.76 -5.36 -3.28
N ASN A 47 -13.91 -5.64 -2.67
CA ASN A 47 -15.19 -5.21 -3.22
C ASN A 47 -15.44 -3.73 -2.89
N ASN A 48 -16.01 -2.98 -3.83
CA ASN A 48 -16.36 -1.56 -3.64
C ASN A 48 -15.25 -0.77 -2.92
N PRO A 49 -14.02 -0.72 -3.46
CA PRO A 49 -12.92 -0.03 -2.82
C PRO A 49 -13.24 1.46 -2.65
N ILE A 50 -12.81 2.00 -1.53
CA ILE A 50 -12.79 3.44 -1.27
C ILE A 50 -11.46 3.80 -0.64
N LEU A 51 -10.93 4.98 -0.97
CA LEU A 51 -9.70 5.47 -0.35
C LEU A 51 -9.94 5.64 1.15
N PHE A 52 -9.00 5.19 1.98
CA PHE A 52 -9.12 5.26 3.44
C PHE A 52 -9.42 6.67 3.93
N GLU A 53 -8.72 7.67 3.40
CA GLU A 53 -8.90 9.09 3.71
C GLU A 53 -10.34 9.57 3.41
N ASP A 54 -10.90 9.16 2.27
CA ASP A 54 -12.26 9.49 1.87
C ASP A 54 -13.30 8.75 2.74
N TYR A 55 -12.99 7.51 3.15
CA TYR A 55 -13.86 6.72 4.04
C TYR A 55 -13.93 7.30 5.45
N VAL A 56 -12.79 7.70 6.01
CA VAL A 56 -12.69 8.41 7.29
C VAL A 56 -13.56 9.66 7.25
N GLN A 57 -13.39 10.47 6.19
CA GLN A 57 -14.12 11.72 6.02
C GLN A 57 -15.63 11.48 5.90
N ALA A 58 -16.04 10.47 5.13
CA ALA A 58 -17.45 10.13 4.95
C ALA A 58 -18.11 9.55 6.22
N LYS A 59 -17.35 8.81 7.04
CA LYS A 59 -17.86 8.16 8.26
C LYS A 59 -17.77 9.05 9.50
N GLY A 60 -16.91 10.06 9.50
CA GLY A 60 -16.62 10.88 10.67
C GLY A 60 -16.02 10.09 11.83
N LEU A 61 -15.43 8.92 11.55
CA LEU A 61 -14.79 8.08 12.56
C LEU A 61 -13.34 8.52 12.77
N PRO A 62 -12.80 8.43 14.00
CA PRO A 62 -11.38 8.64 14.25
C PRO A 62 -10.53 7.64 13.47
N ASN A 63 -9.42 8.11 12.90
CA ASN A 63 -8.46 7.26 12.16
C ASN A 63 -8.05 6.03 12.96
N ASP A 64 -7.77 6.22 14.26
CA ASP A 64 -7.27 5.16 15.14
C ASP A 64 -8.24 3.98 15.22
N VAL A 65 -9.55 4.26 15.26
CA VAL A 65 -10.58 3.22 15.30
C VAL A 65 -10.58 2.40 14.01
N LEU A 66 -10.45 3.05 12.87
CA LEU A 66 -10.43 2.37 11.57
C LEU A 66 -9.15 1.57 11.37
N ILE A 67 -8.01 2.06 11.85
CA ILE A 67 -6.74 1.34 11.86
C ILE A 67 -6.87 0.07 12.71
N THR A 68 -7.45 0.15 13.91
CA THR A 68 -7.70 -1.03 14.75
C THR A 68 -8.57 -2.05 14.02
N LEU A 69 -9.60 -1.63 13.28
CA LEU A 69 -10.43 -2.56 12.50
C LEU A 69 -9.66 -3.26 11.36
N ILE A 70 -8.69 -2.58 10.76
CA ILE A 70 -7.78 -3.18 9.78
C ILE A 70 -6.86 -4.19 10.47
N GLU A 71 -6.22 -3.81 11.57
CA GLU A 71 -5.29 -4.64 12.33
C GLU A 71 -5.96 -5.89 12.92
N GLU A 72 -7.21 -5.77 13.37
CA GLU A 72 -8.03 -6.89 13.85
C GLU A 72 -8.54 -7.78 12.70
N GLY A 73 -8.22 -7.46 11.44
CA GLY A 73 -8.69 -8.19 10.26
C GLY A 73 -10.20 -8.08 10.02
N LYS A 74 -10.87 -7.15 10.70
CA LYS A 74 -12.31 -6.92 10.58
C LYS A 74 -12.67 -6.08 9.36
N MET A 75 -11.70 -5.43 8.71
CA MET A 75 -11.89 -4.61 7.52
C MET A 75 -10.91 -5.03 6.42
N PRO A 76 -11.39 -5.57 5.28
CA PRO A 76 -10.55 -5.83 4.12
C PRO A 76 -9.92 -4.53 3.61
N PHE A 77 -8.63 -4.59 3.30
CA PHE A 77 -7.86 -3.46 2.79
C PHE A 77 -6.91 -3.90 1.68
N TYR A 78 -6.49 -2.93 0.88
CA TYR A 78 -5.46 -3.08 -0.15
C TYR A 78 -4.55 -1.87 -0.15
N GLU A 79 -3.24 -2.10 -0.21
CA GLU A 79 -2.25 -1.03 -0.30
C GLU A 79 -1.77 -0.87 -1.75
N TRP A 80 -1.80 0.37 -2.25
CA TRP A 80 -1.32 0.68 -3.58
C TRP A 80 -0.49 1.96 -3.58
N ARG A 81 0.80 1.83 -3.95
CA ARG A 81 1.76 2.94 -4.11
C ARG A 81 1.75 3.96 -2.97
N GLY A 82 1.57 3.49 -1.73
CA GLY A 82 1.58 4.31 -0.52
C GLY A 82 0.22 4.83 -0.07
N TYR A 83 -0.88 4.39 -0.71
CA TYR A 83 -2.26 4.66 -0.28
C TYR A 83 -2.95 3.38 0.19
N THR A 84 -3.83 3.51 1.17
CA THR A 84 -4.66 2.41 1.68
C THR A 84 -6.08 2.56 1.15
N PHE A 85 -6.60 1.47 0.59
CA PHE A 85 -7.98 1.33 0.16
C PHE A 85 -8.68 0.35 1.09
N VAL A 86 -9.92 0.65 1.44
CA VAL A 86 -10.76 -0.20 2.30
C VAL A 86 -12.05 -0.55 1.60
N GLU A 87 -12.66 -1.67 1.99
CA GLU A 87 -13.94 -2.09 1.43
C GLU A 87 -15.09 -1.24 1.99
N ASN A 88 -15.85 -0.57 1.10
CA ASN A 88 -17.03 0.19 1.50
C ASN A 88 -18.22 -0.74 1.74
N ARG A 89 -18.37 -1.19 2.99
CA ARG A 89 -19.44 -2.10 3.42
C ARG A 89 -20.85 -1.53 3.32
N GLU A 90 -21.02 -0.21 3.25
CA GLU A 90 -22.38 0.35 3.15
C GLU A 90 -22.95 0.24 1.74
N LEU A 91 -22.09 0.27 0.72
CA LEU A 91 -22.50 -0.01 -0.65
C LEU A 91 -22.62 -1.52 -0.93
N ALA A 92 -21.99 -2.37 -0.11
CA ALA A 92 -22.16 -3.82 -0.21
C ALA A 92 -23.58 -4.28 0.15
N HIS A 93 -24.26 -3.56 1.06
CA HIS A 93 -25.64 -3.86 1.44
C HIS A 93 -26.71 -3.24 0.51
N ALA A 94 -26.38 -2.17 -0.22
CA ALA A 94 -27.32 -1.51 -1.13
C ALA A 94 -27.60 -2.28 -2.44
N ARG A 95 -26.92 -3.41 -2.68
CA ARG A 95 -27.11 -4.28 -3.86
C ARG A 95 -27.83 -5.61 -3.57
N LYS A 96 -28.57 -5.73 -2.46
CA LYS A 96 -29.44 -6.89 -2.19
C LYS A 96 -30.91 -6.55 -2.39
#